data_AF-A0A833LHN4-F1
#
_entry.id   AF-A0A833LHN4-F1
#
_cell.length_a   1.000
_cell.length_b   1.000
_cell.length_c   1.000
_cell.angle_alpha   90.00
_cell.angle_beta   90.00
_cell.angle_gamma   90.00
#
_symmetry.space_group_name_H-M   'P 1'
#
loop_
_entity.id
_entity.type
_entity.pdbx_description
1 polymer ?
#
loop_
_entity_poly.entity_id
_entity_poly.type
_entity_poly.pdbx_seq_one_letter_code
_entity_poly.pdbx_strand_id
1 'polypeptide(L)' 'MLRLSFVIAFVLIVLAGVPAWPAPAYVLVDVEAGAVLAANDGDRLLYPASVTKLMTA' A
#
# COMPACT_ATOMS: atom_id res chain seq x y z
N MET A 1 -29.64 -8.36 15.33
CA MET A 1 -28.35 -9.00 15.68
C MET A 1 -27.44 -9.17 14.46
N LEU A 2 -27.92 -9.72 13.32
CA LEU A 2 -27.13 -9.92 12.08
C LEU A 2 -26.43 -8.66 11.53
N ARG A 3 -27.09 -7.48 11.62
CA ARG A 3 -26.52 -6.20 11.15
C ARG A 3 -25.30 -5.74 11.94
N LEU A 4 -25.25 -5.99 13.25
CA LEU A 4 -24.14 -5.57 14.10
C LEU A 4 -22.89 -6.42 13.82
N SER A 5 -23.09 -7.73 13.63
CA SER A 5 -22.03 -8.66 13.26
C SER A 5 -21.35 -8.30 11.94
N PHE A 6 -22.13 -7.81 10.96
CA PHE A 6 -21.60 -7.38 9.66
C PHE A 6 -20.71 -6.12 9.77
N VAL A 7 -21.12 -5.15 10.60
CA VAL A 7 -20.32 -3.94 10.85
C VAL A 7 -19.00 -4.30 11.54
N ILE A 8 -19.02 -5.18 12.53
CA ILE A 8 -17.82 -5.61 13.25
C ILE A 8 -16.85 -6.33 12.30
N ALA A 9 -17.35 -7.23 11.43
CA ALA A 9 -16.52 -7.92 10.46
C ALA A 9 -15.87 -6.96 9.45
N PHE A 10 -16.63 -5.98 8.95
CA PHE A 10 -16.10 -4.96 8.03
C PHE A 10 -15.00 -4.11 8.68
N VAL A 11 -15.21 -3.67 9.92
CA VAL A 11 -14.21 -2.90 10.67
C VAL A 11 -12.94 -3.72 10.92
N LEU A 12 -13.06 -5.01 11.25
CA LEU A 12 -11.91 -5.90 11.44
C LEU A 12 -11.12 -6.16 10.15
N ILE A 13 -11.78 -6.21 8.99
CA ILE A 13 -11.11 -6.32 7.69
C ILE A 13 -10.36 -5.03 7.35
N VAL A 14 -10.94 -3.87 7.65
CA VAL A 14 -10.27 -2.57 7.46
C VAL A 14 -9.08 -2.42 8.43
N LEU A 15 -9.17 -3.00 9.62
CA LEU A 15 -8.10 -3.02 10.64
C LEU A 15 -7.08 -4.16 10.47
N ALA A 16 -7.32 -5.12 9.57
CA ALA A 16 -6.32 -6.11 9.18
C ALA A 16 -5.23 -5.36 8.39
N GLY A 17 -4.33 -4.75 9.15
CA GLY A 17 -3.45 -3.69 8.70
C GLY A 17 -2.63 -4.05 7.48
N VAL A 18 -2.31 -3.02 6.71
CA VAL A 18 -1.35 -3.08 5.61
C VAL A 18 -0.10 -3.83 6.09
N PRO A 19 0.40 -4.83 5.33
CA PRO A 19 1.57 -5.59 5.73
C PRO A 19 2.75 -4.65 6.01
N ALA A 20 3.37 -4.83 7.17
CA ALA A 20 4.58 -4.09 7.51
C ALA A 20 5.74 -4.67 6.70
N TRP A 21 6.08 -4.01 5.59
CA TRP A 21 7.25 -4.36 4.80
C TRP A 21 8.52 -3.80 5.44
N PRO A 22 9.63 -4.57 5.49
CA PRO A 22 10.90 -4.10 6.03
C PRO A 22 11.61 -3.20 5.00
N ALA A 23 11.04 -2.03 4.74
CA ALA A 23 11.55 -1.04 3.80
C ALA A 23 11.38 0.37 4.37
N PRO A 24 12.30 1.32 4.06
CA PRO A 24 12.21 2.69 4.55
C PRO A 24 11.06 3.49 3.90
N ALA A 25 10.62 3.09 2.71
CA ALA A 25 9.47 3.63 2.01
C ALA A 25 8.94 2.59 1.02
N TYR A 26 7.64 2.62 0.72
CA TYR A 26 7.01 1.75 -0.28
C TYR A 26 5.72 2.35 -0.84
N VAL A 27 5.30 1.86 -2.01
CA VAL A 27 3.99 2.09 -2.59
C VAL A 27 3.50 0.84 -3.30
N LEU A 28 2.21 0.52 -3.15
CA LEU A 28 1.50 -0.51 -3.90
C LEU A 28 0.40 0.16 -4.72
N VAL A 29 0.44 -0.05 -6.03
CA VAL A 29 -0.45 0.59 -7.00
C VAL A 29 -1.13 -0.47 -7.85
N ASP A 30 -2.44 -0.31 -8.06
CA ASP A 30 -3.16 -1.02 -9.11
C ASP A 30 -2.74 -0.45 -10.48
N VAL A 31 -2.13 -1.29 -11.32
CA VAL A 31 -1.55 -0.87 -12.61
C VAL A 31 -2.60 -0.40 -13.62
N GLU A 32 -3.83 -0.93 -13.55
CA GLU A 32 -4.91 -0.57 -14.47
C GLU A 32 -5.70 0.64 -13.96
N ALA A 33 -6.03 0.65 -12.67
CA ALA A 33 -6.86 1.70 -12.07
C ALA A 33 -6.05 2.93 -11.62
N GLY A 34 -4.73 2.81 -11.46
CA GLY A 34 -3.87 3.84 -10.88
C GLY A 34 -4.12 4.10 -9.39
N ALA A 35 -4.89 3.22 -8.73
CA ALA A 35 -5.27 3.37 -7.33
C ALA A 35 -4.10 2.98 -6.41
N VAL A 36 -3.77 3.83 -5.44
CA VAL A 36 -2.82 3.49 -4.36
C VAL A 36 -3.54 2.62 -3.34
N LEU A 37 -3.09 1.37 -3.21
CA LEU A 37 -3.66 0.40 -2.28
C LEU A 37 -2.96 0.43 -0.91
N ALA A 38 -1.67 0.77 -0.90
CA ALA A 38 -0.87 0.92 0.31
C ALA A 38 0.33 1.84 0.05
N ALA A 39 0.69 2.67 1.03
CA ALA A 39 1.89 3.49 0.96
C ALA A 39 2.46 3.73 2.36
N ASN A 40 3.78 3.81 2.44
CA ASN A 40 4.51 4.30 3.60
C ASN A 40 5.62 5.21 3.07
N ASP A 41 5.56 6.50 3.40
CA ASP A 41 6.50 7.51 2.91
C ASP A 41 6.72 7.48 1.38
N GLY A 42 5.66 7.24 0.60
CA GLY A 42 5.74 7.03 -0.86
C GLY A 42 6.36 8.19 -1.65
N ASP A 43 6.22 9.43 -1.16
CA ASP A 43 6.76 10.64 -1.79
C ASP A 43 8.14 11.05 -1.25
N ARG A 44 8.72 10.27 -0.35
CA ARG A 44 10.04 10.57 0.22
C ARG A 44 11.11 10.43 -0.85
N LEU A 45 11.88 11.50 -1.05
CA LEU A 45 13.07 11.47 -1.90
C LEU A 45 14.13 10.52 -1.34
N LEU A 46 14.47 9.51 -2.14
CA LEU A 46 15.50 8.51 -1.86
C LEU A 46 16.43 8.36 -3.07
N TYR A 47 17.65 7.88 -2.83
CA TYR A 47 18.56 7.55 -3.93
C TYR A 47 18.09 6.26 -4.62
N PRO A 48 17.87 6.26 -5.95
CA PRO A 48 17.21 5.14 -6.65
C PRO A 48 18.13 3.94 -6.91
N ALA A 49 19.45 4.06 -6.69
CA ALA A 49 20.43 3.03 -7.05
C ALA A 49 20.24 2.54 -8.50
N SER A 50 20.00 1.24 -8.72
CA SER A 50 19.79 0.68 -10.06
C SER A 50 18.37 0.87 -10.61
N VAL A 51 17.40 1.38 -9.83
CA VAL A 51 16.03 1.63 -10.31
C VAL A 51 16.00 2.67 -11.44
N THR A 52 16.97 3.58 -11.48
CA THR A 52 17.16 4.54 -12.59
C THR A 52 17.23 3.87 -13.96
N LYS A 53 17.69 2.61 -14.04
CA LYS A 53 17.76 1.86 -15.30
C LYS A 53 16.38 1.65 -15.93
N LEU A 54 15.29 1.66 -15.14
CA LEU A 54 13.93 1.61 -15.65
C LEU A 54 13.58 2.83 -16.51
N MET A 55 14.19 3.99 -16.24
CA MET A 55 13.96 5.22 -17.01
C MET A 55 14.78 5.27 -18.30
N THR A 56 15.87 4.50 -18.38
CA THR A 56 16.74 4.42 -19.57
C THR A 56 16.28 3.38 -20.59
N ALA A 57 15.49 2.40 -20.13
CA ALA A 57 15.04 1.24 -20.92
C ALA A 57 14.31 1.62 -22.21
#